data_AF-A0A3N6A9B9-F1
#
_entry.id   AF-A0A3N6A9B9-F1
#
_cell.length_a   1.000
_cell.length_b   1.000
_cell.length_c   1.000
_cell.angle_alpha   90.00
_cell.angle_beta   90.00
_cell.angle_gamma   90.00
#
_symmetry.space_group_name_H-M   'P 1'
#
loop_
_entity.id
_entity.type
_entity.pdbx_description
1 polymer ?
#
loop_
_entity_poly.entity_id
_entity_poly.type
_entity_poly.pdbx_seq_one_letter_code
_entity_poly.pdbx_strand_id
1 'polypeptide(L)' 'MKNQLDLFEYADKQANLESIIQGIHNLKIGKEITYSNICIRRTNRFFEVLQTDLFHECFREVEQCIHFIKSYLETDHFIK' A
#
# COMPACT_ATOMS: atom_id res chain seq x y z
N MET A 1 -5.77 -31.13 -3.24
CA MET A 1 -4.57 -30.28 -3.01
C MET A 1 -4.84 -28.82 -3.37
N LYS A 2 -5.93 -28.20 -2.86
CA LYS A 2 -6.22 -26.76 -3.07
C LYS A 2 -5.69 -25.89 -1.92
N ASN A 3 -5.81 -26.39 -0.69
CA ASN A 3 -5.49 -25.63 0.53
C ASN A 3 -4.00 -25.23 0.69
N GLN A 4 -3.05 -25.92 0.04
CA GLN A 4 -1.63 -25.54 0.12
C GLN A 4 -1.30 -24.35 -0.77
N LEU A 5 -1.90 -24.25 -1.96
CA LEU A 5 -1.72 -23.11 -2.87
C LEU A 5 -2.30 -21.82 -2.26
N ASP A 6 -3.46 -21.90 -1.61
CA ASP A 6 -4.08 -20.76 -0.93
C ASP A 6 -3.22 -20.22 0.22
N LEU A 7 -2.47 -21.09 0.92
CA LEU A 7 -1.60 -20.68 2.03
C LEU A 7 -0.37 -19.89 1.56
N PHE A 8 0.26 -20.33 0.44
CA PHE A 8 1.42 -19.63 -0.11
C PHE A 8 1.03 -18.28 -0.71
N GLU A 9 -0.09 -18.21 -1.44
CA GLU A 9 -0.60 -16.94 -1.97
C GLU A 9 -0.93 -15.93 -0.86
N TYR A 10 -1.45 -16.40 0.28
CA TYR A 10 -1.74 -15.54 1.43
C TYR A 10 -0.47 -15.06 2.14
N ALA A 11 0.53 -15.95 2.31
CA ALA A 11 1.81 -15.60 2.93
C ALA A 11 2.59 -14.57 2.10
N ASP A 12 2.66 -14.74 0.78
CA ASP A 12 3.33 -13.78 -0.11
C ASP A 12 2.63 -12.42 -0.11
N LYS A 13 1.30 -12.39 -0.04
CA LYS A 13 0.53 -11.13 0.09
C LYS A 13 0.78 -10.42 1.41
N GLN A 14 0.84 -11.15 2.52
CA GLN A 14 1.18 -10.55 3.82
C GLN A 14 2.61 -10.01 3.84
N ALA A 15 3.58 -10.76 3.31
CA ALA A 15 4.96 -10.30 3.21
C ALA A 15 5.09 -9.02 2.36
N ASN A 16 4.33 -8.92 1.27
CA ASN A 16 4.28 -7.72 0.43
C ASN A 16 3.66 -6.53 1.18
N LEU A 17 2.56 -6.75 1.92
CA LEU A 17 1.91 -5.70 2.69
C LEU A 17 2.83 -5.15 3.80
N GLU A 18 3.49 -6.02 4.55
CA GLU A 18 4.47 -5.62 5.57
C GLU A 18 5.63 -4.81 4.97
N SER A 19 6.12 -5.22 3.79
CA SER A 19 7.17 -4.49 3.07
C SER A 19 6.74 -3.08 2.68
N ILE A 20 5.51 -2.92 2.16
CA ILE A 20 4.94 -1.61 1.82
C ILE A 20 4.81 -0.74 3.06
N ILE A 21 4.24 -1.28 4.15
CA ILE A 21 4.06 -0.56 5.40
C ILE A 21 5.41 -0.07 5.94
N GLN A 22 6.41 -0.95 5.94
CA GLN A 22 7.76 -0.61 6.36
C GLN A 22 8.40 0.44 5.44
N GLY A 23 8.13 0.37 4.14
CA GLY A 23 8.52 1.38 3.16
C GLY A 23 7.93 2.76 3.48
N ILE A 24 6.62 2.81 3.80
CA ILE A 24 5.91 4.04 4.15
C ILE A 24 6.49 4.65 5.45
N HIS A 25 6.72 3.83 6.48
CA HIS A 25 7.31 4.31 7.75
C HIS A 25 8.70 4.90 7.57
N ASN A 26 9.51 4.32 6.67
CA ASN A 26 10.87 4.76 6.40
C ASN A 26 10.95 5.83 5.29
N LEU A 27 9.82 6.29 4.77
CA LEU A 27 9.77 7.20 3.64
C LEU A 27 10.23 8.61 4.04
N LYS A 28 11.37 9.04 3.49
CA LYS A 28 11.95 10.36 3.76
C LYS A 28 11.24 11.45 2.94
N ILE A 29 11.26 12.68 3.45
CA ILE A 29 10.72 13.86 2.74
C ILE A 29 11.40 14.01 1.37
N GLY A 30 10.59 14.23 0.34
CA GLY A 30 11.00 14.33 -1.06
C GLY A 30 11.28 12.98 -1.72
N LYS A 31 11.01 11.87 -1.05
CA LYS A 31 11.12 10.52 -1.61
C LYS A 31 9.74 9.92 -1.88
N GLU A 32 9.73 8.97 -2.79
CA GLU A 32 8.56 8.17 -3.15
C GLU A 32 8.93 6.69 -3.23
N ILE A 33 7.94 5.85 -3.00
CA ILE A 33 7.97 4.42 -3.25
C ILE A 33 6.83 4.09 -4.20
N THR A 34 7.07 3.13 -5.07
CA THR A 34 6.06 2.64 -5.99
C THR A 34 5.86 1.16 -5.73
N TYR A 35 4.62 0.77 -5.51
CA TYR A 35 4.22 -0.62 -5.37
C TYR A 35 3.17 -0.92 -6.42
N SER A 36 3.48 -1.85 -7.34
CA SER A 36 2.66 -2.13 -8.52
C SER A 36 2.38 -0.85 -9.31
N ASN A 37 1.20 -0.28 -9.13
CA ASN A 37 0.67 0.91 -9.78
C ASN A 37 0.29 2.02 -8.79
N ILE A 38 0.56 1.81 -7.49
CA ILE A 38 0.37 2.80 -6.42
C ILE A 38 1.70 3.50 -6.17
N CYS A 39 1.72 4.82 -6.33
CA CYS A 39 2.82 5.68 -5.94
C CYS A 39 2.51 6.33 -4.59
N ILE A 40 3.44 6.22 -3.64
CA ILE A 40 3.36 6.86 -2.33
C ILE A 40 4.54 7.80 -2.18
N ARG A 41 4.27 9.10 -2.07
CA ARG A 41 5.29 10.14 -1.96
C ARG A 41 5.18 10.87 -0.63
N ARG A 42 6.30 11.05 0.06
CA ARG A 42 6.35 11.88 1.28
C ARG A 42 6.75 13.29 0.89
N THR A 43 5.83 14.24 1.02
CA THR A 43 6.12 15.67 0.92
C THR A 43 6.57 16.21 2.28
N ASN A 44 6.84 17.52 2.35
CA ASN A 44 7.15 18.18 3.61
C ASN A 44 5.94 18.27 4.57
N ARG A 45 4.71 18.04 4.09
CA ARG A 45 3.47 18.26 4.85
C ARG A 45 2.56 17.04 4.92
N PHE A 46 2.60 16.16 3.93
CA PHE A 46 1.69 15.03 3.80
C PHE A 46 2.33 13.85 3.08
N PHE A 47 1.71 12.69 3.23
CA PHE A 47 1.88 11.54 2.36
C PHE A 47 0.86 11.65 1.25
N GLU A 48 1.33 11.57 0.02
CA GLU A 48 0.51 11.59 -1.17
C GLU A 48 0.47 10.18 -1.75
N VAL A 49 -0.73 9.68 -1.98
CA VAL A 49 -0.97 8.34 -2.52
C VAL A 49 -1.71 8.51 -3.84
N LEU A 50 -1.15 7.96 -4.91
CA LEU A 50 -1.65 8.11 -6.26
C LEU A 50 -1.68 6.74 -6.94
N GLN A 51 -2.82 6.39 -7.53
CA GLN A 51 -2.92 5.34 -8.52
C GLN A 51 -3.64 5.92 -9.73
N THR A 52 -2.95 5.95 -10.86
CA THR A 52 -3.45 6.57 -12.10
C THR A 52 -4.84 6.03 -12.44
N ASP A 53 -5.76 6.94 -12.74
CA ASP A 53 -7.17 6.68 -13.11
C ASP A 53 -8.08 6.09 -12.00
N LEU A 54 -7.59 5.93 -10.77
CA LEU A 54 -8.37 5.36 -9.66
C LEU A 54 -8.53 6.31 -8.48
N PHE A 55 -7.43 6.81 -7.92
CA PHE A 55 -7.49 7.72 -6.78
C PHE A 55 -6.25 8.60 -6.66
N HIS A 56 -6.42 9.73 -5.96
CA HIS A 56 -5.35 10.62 -5.55
C HIS A 56 -5.69 11.21 -4.18
N GLU A 57 -5.02 10.71 -3.14
CA GLU A 57 -5.34 11.01 -1.75
C GLU A 57 -4.12 11.58 -1.00
N CYS A 58 -4.38 12.46 -0.03
CA CYS A 58 -3.35 13.11 0.76
C CYS A 58 -3.61 12.97 2.26
N PHE A 59 -2.63 12.44 3.00
CA PHE A 59 -2.72 12.16 4.44
C PHE A 59 -1.65 12.92 5.21
N ARG A 60 -2.01 13.56 6.33
CA ARG A 60 -1.01 14.23 7.18
C ARG A 60 -0.21 13.22 8.01
N GLU A 61 -0.91 12.22 8.50
CA GLU A 61 -0.41 11.18 9.39
C GLU A 61 -0.07 9.90 8.62
N VAL A 62 0.95 9.19 9.08
CA VAL A 62 1.43 7.97 8.42
C VAL A 62 0.43 6.83 8.60
N GLU A 63 -0.24 6.79 9.75
CA GLU A 63 -1.22 5.79 10.13
C GLU A 63 -2.45 5.85 9.23
N GLN A 64 -2.91 7.06 8.88
CA GLN A 64 -4.03 7.26 7.96
C GLN A 64 -3.68 6.78 6.55
N CYS A 65 -2.46 7.07 6.08
CA CYS A 65 -1.95 6.59 4.80
C CYS A 65 -1.87 5.05 4.77
N ILE A 66 -1.34 4.44 5.83
CA ILE A 66 -1.24 2.98 5.94
C ILE A 66 -2.62 2.34 5.98
N HIS A 67 -3.55 2.91 6.75
CA HIS A 67 -4.92 2.41 6.83
C HIS A 67 -5.60 2.44 5.46
N PHE A 68 -5.45 3.53 4.70
CA PHE A 68 -5.97 3.62 3.34
C PHE A 68 -5.42 2.52 2.43
N ILE A 69 -4.09 2.32 2.41
CA ILE A 69 -3.45 1.28 1.59
C ILE A 69 -3.92 -0.13 1.98
N LYS A 70 -4.01 -0.42 3.28
CA LYS A 70 -4.53 -1.71 3.77
C LYS A 70 -5.94 -1.95 3.26
N SER A 71 -6.83 -0.99 3.50
CA SER A 71 -8.23 -1.09 3.09
C SER A 71 -8.34 -1.25 1.57
N TYR A 72 -7.56 -0.50 0.77
CA TYR A 72 -7.57 -0.63 -0.68
C TYR A 72 -7.14 -2.02 -1.15
N LEU A 73 -6.02 -2.54 -0.64
CA LEU A 73 -5.50 -3.85 -1.02
C LEU A 73 -6.39 -5.02 -0.53
N GLU A 74 -7.11 -4.84 0.58
CA GLU A 74 -8.12 -5.78 1.07
C GLU A 74 -9.44 -5.70 0.27
N THR A 75 -9.76 -4.55 -0.32
CA THR A 75 -11.01 -4.34 -1.09
C THR A 75 -10.86 -4.74 -2.56
N ASP A 76 -9.67 -4.61 -3.16
CA ASP A 76 -9.38 -5.16 -4.51
C ASP A 76 -9.53 -6.70 -4.55
N HIS A 77 -9.62 -7.35 -3.38
CA HIS A 77 -9.99 -8.75 -3.22
C HIS A 77 -11.47 -9.06 -3.55
N PHE A 78 -12.33 -8.05 -3.73
CA PHE A 78 -13.76 -8.20 -4.02
C PHE A 78 -14.17 -7.97 -5.47
N ILE A 79 -13.28 -7.48 -6.34
CA ILE A 79 -13.57 -7.34 -7.77
C ILE A 79 -12.88 -8.48 -8.53
N LYS A 80 -13.51 -9.66 -8.49
CA LYS A 80 -13.29 -10.75 -9.46
C LYS A 80 -14.62 -11.15 -10.07
#